data_AF-A0A9J6BXD9-F1
#
_entry.id   AF-A0A9J6BXD9-F1
#
_cell.length_a   1.000
_cell.length_b   1.000
_cell.length_c   1.000
_cell.angle_alpha   90.00
_cell.angle_beta   90.00
_cell.angle_gamma   90.00
#
_symmetry.space_group_name_H-M   'P 1'
#
loop_
_entity.id
_entity.type
_entity.pdbx_description
1 polymer ?
#
loop_
_entity_poly.entity_id
_entity_poly.type
_entity_poly.pdbx_seq_one_letter_code
_entity_poly.pdbx_strand_id
1 'polypeptide(L)'
;MPETSTQRKRRLEKERQARQVKLENEDEVSKSVRLSKRKKREQERSEEEKLAIQQKDRERKAAAALNRNQNEQISHFAKEKQRKYLARVNETSDTNLSRLAYQREYATEARANESSDDNLSRLAYQREYATEARANESTDDNLSRLAYQREYATEARANESTDDNLSRLAYQREYATEARANESSDDNLSRLAYQREYATEARANETPEEHEARLQRLRIEYAQRMASVEEFNKTINTFCDKNCDICEKKCYPDQVANYQNVTPKPYLPTELAEKEVLIVCHRCHTHLKSHNSIST
;
A
#
# COMPACT_ATOMS: atom_id res chain seq x y z
N MET A 1 -34.35 70.61 36.47
CA MET A 1 -33.14 69.80 36.70
C MET A 1 -33.30 68.50 35.93
N PRO A 2 -32.41 68.17 34.97
CA PRO A 2 -32.47 66.89 34.24
C PRO A 2 -32.18 65.71 35.20
N GLU A 3 -32.95 64.63 35.07
CA GLU A 3 -32.74 63.41 35.87
C GLU A 3 -31.32 62.88 35.71
N THR A 4 -30.72 62.48 36.83
CA THR A 4 -29.41 61.84 36.79
C THR A 4 -29.54 60.40 36.28
N SER A 5 -28.48 59.88 35.63
CA SER A 5 -28.43 58.50 35.10
C SER A 5 -28.84 57.45 36.15
N THR A 6 -28.44 57.67 37.41
CA THR A 6 -28.75 56.81 38.55
C THR A 6 -30.23 56.86 38.95
N GLN A 7 -30.86 58.04 38.94
CA GLN A 7 -32.30 58.20 39.19
C GLN A 7 -33.13 57.50 38.11
N ARG A 8 -32.73 57.64 36.84
CA ARG A 8 -33.38 56.98 35.70
C ARG A 8 -33.28 55.44 35.80
N LYS A 9 -32.11 54.90 36.13
CA LYS A 9 -31.94 53.44 36.34
C LYS A 9 -32.85 52.92 37.44
N ARG A 10 -32.89 53.59 38.60
CA ARG A 10 -33.77 53.20 39.73
C ARG A 10 -35.25 53.25 39.38
N ARG A 11 -35.71 54.27 38.62
CA ARG A 11 -37.10 54.35 38.16
C ARG A 11 -37.44 53.18 37.24
N LEU A 12 -36.60 52.91 36.25
CA LEU A 12 -36.79 51.80 35.31
C LEU A 12 -36.78 50.44 36.00
N GLU A 13 -35.91 50.26 37.00
CA GLU A 13 -35.86 49.04 37.80
C GLU A 13 -37.10 48.86 38.67
N LYS A 14 -37.60 49.93 39.30
CA LYS A 14 -38.86 49.94 40.04
C LYS A 14 -40.07 49.64 39.14
N GLU A 15 -40.11 50.21 37.94
CA GLU A 15 -41.13 49.91 36.93
C GLU A 15 -41.07 48.45 36.49
N ARG A 16 -39.87 47.90 36.28
CA ARG A 16 -39.67 46.50 35.92
C ARG A 16 -40.16 45.56 37.03
N GLN A 17 -39.82 45.87 38.28
CA GLN A 17 -40.29 45.11 39.45
C GLN A 17 -41.81 45.20 39.60
N ALA A 18 -42.41 46.39 39.48
CA ALA A 18 -43.86 46.57 39.54
C ALA A 18 -44.59 45.81 38.42
N ARG A 19 -44.01 45.78 37.22
CA ARG A 19 -44.54 45.00 36.10
C ARG A 19 -44.41 43.51 36.34
N GLN A 20 -43.33 43.07 36.96
CA GLN A 20 -43.11 41.67 37.28
C GLN A 20 -44.10 41.17 38.34
N VAL A 21 -44.32 41.95 39.41
CA VAL A 21 -45.35 41.68 40.41
C VAL A 21 -46.75 41.61 39.79
N LYS A 22 -47.07 42.50 38.83
CA LYS A 22 -48.35 42.44 38.10
C LYS A 22 -48.50 41.19 37.24
N LEU A 23 -47.41 40.67 36.68
CA LEU A 23 -47.42 39.44 35.88
C LEU A 23 -47.48 38.18 36.75
N GLU A 24 -46.86 38.22 37.92
CA GLU A 24 -46.88 37.13 38.91
C GLU A 24 -48.25 37.03 39.58
N ASN A 25 -48.94 38.16 39.78
CA ASN A 25 -50.29 38.22 40.35
C ASN A 25 -51.41 38.20 39.28
N GLU A 26 -51.08 37.93 38.00
CA GLU A 26 -52.05 37.83 36.91
C GLU A 26 -52.82 36.50 37.05
N ASP A 27 -54.15 36.54 36.95
CA ASP A 27 -54.98 35.33 36.96
C ASP A 27 -54.81 34.54 35.64
N GLU A 28 -54.98 33.21 35.71
CA GLU A 28 -54.72 32.31 34.56
C GLU A 28 -55.58 32.65 33.33
N VAL A 29 -56.78 33.21 33.52
CA VAL A 29 -57.65 33.66 32.42
C VAL A 29 -57.05 34.88 31.71
N SER A 30 -56.66 35.92 32.45
CA SER A 30 -56.00 37.10 31.87
C SER A 30 -54.67 36.75 31.20
N LYS A 31 -53.89 35.86 31.81
CA LYS A 31 -52.63 35.34 31.25
C LYS A 31 -52.86 34.59 29.94
N SER A 32 -53.88 33.73 29.87
CA SER A 32 -54.26 33.02 28.64
C SER A 32 -54.69 33.98 27.53
N VAL A 33 -55.50 35.00 27.84
CA VAL A 33 -55.92 36.03 26.88
C VAL A 33 -54.75 36.87 26.37
N ARG A 34 -53.79 37.22 27.23
CA ARG A 34 -52.57 37.95 26.84
C ARG A 34 -51.69 37.12 25.91
N LEU A 35 -51.51 35.84 26.21
CA LEU A 35 -50.70 34.93 25.40
C LEU A 35 -51.37 34.61 24.06
N SER A 36 -52.70 34.42 24.02
CA SER A 36 -53.44 34.18 22.76
C SER A 36 -53.39 35.40 21.84
N LYS A 37 -53.55 36.62 22.37
CA LYS A 37 -53.35 37.87 21.61
C LYS A 37 -51.94 38.00 21.06
N ARG A 38 -50.91 37.59 21.82
CA ARG A 38 -49.52 37.60 21.35
C ARG A 38 -49.29 36.60 20.21
N LYS A 39 -49.82 35.37 20.34
CA LYS A 39 -49.74 34.35 19.29
C LYS A 39 -50.46 34.78 18.00
N LYS A 40 -51.64 35.39 18.12
CA LYS A 40 -52.39 35.90 16.96
C LYS A 40 -51.61 36.98 16.22
N ARG A 41 -51.04 37.96 16.93
CA ARG A 41 -50.16 38.98 16.33
C ARG A 41 -48.91 38.39 15.68
N GLU A 42 -48.39 37.30 16.21
CA GLU A 42 -47.21 36.62 15.67
C GLU A 42 -47.52 35.81 14.40
N GLN A 43 -48.73 35.27 14.30
CA GLN A 43 -49.26 34.60 13.12
C GLN A 43 -49.63 35.60 12.00
N GLU A 44 -50.13 36.79 12.38
CA GLU A 44 -50.51 37.87 11.46
C GLU A 44 -49.33 38.69 10.93
N ARG A 45 -48.11 38.47 11.45
CA ARG A 45 -46.90 39.12 10.94
C ARG A 45 -46.53 38.59 9.57
N SER A 46 -46.16 39.48 8.66
CA SER A 46 -45.61 39.10 7.37
C SER A 46 -44.26 38.38 7.55
N GLU A 47 -43.91 37.51 6.59
CA GLU A 47 -42.61 36.82 6.60
C GLU A 47 -41.43 37.79 6.55
N GLU A 48 -41.59 38.92 5.86
CA GLU A 48 -40.61 40.00 5.79
C GLU A 48 -40.38 40.65 7.17
N GLU A 49 -41.45 40.88 7.94
CA GLU A 49 -41.33 41.42 9.30
C GLU A 49 -40.68 40.40 10.25
N LYS A 50 -40.97 39.10 10.09
CA LYS A 50 -40.32 38.04 10.87
C LYS A 50 -38.82 37.96 10.58
N LEU A 51 -38.42 38.03 9.31
CA LEU A 51 -37.01 38.05 8.89
C LEU A 51 -36.29 39.29 9.42
N ALA A 52 -36.90 40.47 9.33
CA ALA A 52 -36.34 41.72 9.84
C ALA A 52 -36.15 41.70 11.38
N ILE A 53 -37.10 41.12 12.12
CA ILE A 53 -36.97 40.92 13.58
C ILE A 53 -35.82 39.94 13.87
N GLN A 54 -35.74 38.82 13.13
CA GLN A 54 -34.68 37.84 13.30
C GLN A 54 -33.29 38.44 13.03
N GLN A 55 -33.16 39.26 11.98
CA GLN A 55 -31.92 39.95 11.66
C GLN A 55 -31.51 40.95 12.74
N LYS A 56 -32.45 41.78 13.23
CA LYS A 56 -32.20 42.70 14.35
C LYS A 56 -31.78 41.96 15.62
N ASP A 57 -32.36 40.79 15.89
CA ASP A 57 -31.97 39.97 17.04
C ASP A 57 -30.59 39.34 16.87
N ARG A 58 -30.21 38.94 15.64
CA ARG A 58 -28.83 38.48 15.33
C ARG A 58 -27.83 39.62 15.53
N GLU A 59 -28.12 40.81 15.03
CA GLU A 59 -27.29 42.00 15.18
C GLU A 59 -27.12 42.39 16.65
N ARG A 60 -28.22 42.38 17.44
CA ARG A 60 -28.16 42.64 18.89
C ARG A 60 -27.31 41.60 19.62
N LYS A 61 -27.42 40.32 19.28
CA LYS A 61 -26.60 39.25 19.88
C LYS A 61 -25.13 39.37 19.49
N ALA A 62 -24.83 39.72 18.24
CA ALA A 62 -23.48 39.97 17.78
C ALA A 62 -22.85 41.18 18.49
N ALA A 63 -23.58 42.29 18.58
CA ALA A 63 -23.15 43.48 19.32
C ALA A 63 -22.94 43.18 20.81
N ALA A 64 -23.82 42.38 21.43
CA ALA A 64 -23.66 41.95 22.81
C ALA A 64 -22.45 41.01 22.99
N ALA A 65 -22.09 40.19 21.99
CA ALA A 65 -20.90 39.35 22.02
C ALA A 65 -19.61 40.18 21.93
N LEU A 66 -19.57 41.18 21.05
CA LEU A 66 -18.43 42.10 20.88
C LEU A 66 -18.18 42.94 22.13
N ASN A 67 -19.23 43.32 22.86
CA ASN A 67 -19.13 44.13 24.07
C ASN A 67 -18.88 43.31 25.36
N ARG A 68 -18.72 41.98 25.29
CA ARG A 68 -18.39 41.18 26.48
C ARG A 68 -16.96 41.45 26.92
N ASN A 69 -16.79 41.69 28.20
CA ASN A 69 -15.45 41.69 28.80
C ASN A 69 -14.86 40.26 28.85
N GLN A 70 -13.55 40.18 29.07
CA GLN A 70 -12.82 38.91 29.07
C GLN A 70 -13.38 37.89 30.08
N ASN A 71 -13.79 38.33 31.28
CA ASN A 71 -14.35 37.47 32.32
C ASN A 71 -15.72 36.89 31.93
N GLU A 72 -16.57 37.70 31.29
CA GLU A 72 -17.86 37.26 30.76
C GLU A 72 -17.70 36.29 29.58
N GLN A 73 -16.70 36.50 28.74
CA GLN A 73 -16.35 35.55 27.67
C GLN A 73 -15.90 34.21 28.26
N ILE A 74 -14.95 34.21 29.21
CA ILE A 74 -14.48 33.01 29.90
C ILE A 74 -15.65 32.27 30.57
N SER A 75 -16.51 32.99 31.31
CA SER A 75 -17.68 32.41 31.97
C SER A 75 -18.66 31.80 30.97
N HIS A 76 -18.90 32.46 29.84
CA HIS A 76 -19.76 31.93 28.79
C HIS A 76 -19.19 30.65 28.18
N PHE A 77 -17.91 30.64 27.80
CA PHE A 77 -17.25 29.44 27.27
C PHE A 77 -17.25 28.28 28.28
N ALA A 78 -17.06 28.57 29.56
CA ALA A 78 -17.14 27.57 30.63
C ALA A 78 -18.54 26.93 30.71
N LYS A 79 -19.60 27.75 30.70
CA LYS A 79 -21.00 27.27 30.69
C LYS A 79 -21.32 26.46 29.44
N GLU A 80 -20.83 26.88 28.28
CA GLU A 80 -21.04 26.17 27.02
C GLU A 80 -20.31 24.82 27.02
N LYS A 81 -19.06 24.78 27.50
CA LYS A 81 -18.28 23.55 27.69
C LYS A 81 -19.02 22.58 28.61
N GLN A 82 -19.54 23.06 29.73
CA GLN A 82 -20.31 22.23 30.68
C GLN A 82 -21.60 21.68 30.05
N ARG A 83 -22.35 22.50 29.29
CA ARG A 83 -23.54 22.03 28.56
C ARG A 83 -23.20 20.95 27.54
N LYS A 84 -22.14 21.13 26.74
CA LYS A 84 -21.68 20.13 25.77
C LYS A 84 -21.24 18.84 26.46
N TYR A 85 -20.55 18.94 27.59
CA TYR A 85 -20.18 17.77 28.39
C TYR A 85 -21.41 16.99 28.86
N LEU A 86 -22.39 17.66 29.47
CA LEU A 86 -23.61 17.03 29.93
C LEU A 86 -24.43 16.41 28.78
N ALA A 87 -24.43 17.04 27.61
CA ALA A 87 -25.04 16.46 26.42
C ALA A 87 -24.35 15.15 26.03
N ARG A 88 -23.01 15.13 25.98
CA ARG A 88 -22.22 13.93 25.65
C ARG A 88 -22.39 12.78 26.65
N VAL A 89 -22.44 13.08 27.94
CA VAL A 89 -22.63 12.06 28.98
C VAL A 89 -23.99 11.36 28.84
N ASN A 90 -25.00 12.08 28.36
CA ASN A 90 -26.34 11.57 28.15
C ASN A 90 -26.61 11.14 26.69
N GLU A 91 -25.57 11.05 25.85
CA GLU A 91 -25.72 10.58 24.47
C GLU A 91 -26.10 9.09 24.47
N THR A 92 -27.03 8.72 23.60
CA THR A 92 -27.31 7.32 23.28
C THR A 92 -26.28 6.81 22.27
N SER A 93 -26.16 5.48 22.12
CA SER A 93 -25.25 4.89 21.13
C SER A 93 -25.51 5.44 19.72
N ASP A 94 -26.77 5.50 19.30
CA ASP A 94 -27.14 5.95 17.95
C ASP A 94 -26.85 7.43 17.72
N THR A 95 -27.08 8.28 18.73
CA THR A 95 -26.79 9.71 18.62
C THR A 95 -25.29 10.00 18.66
N ASN A 96 -24.52 9.22 19.44
CA ASN A 96 -23.06 9.27 19.41
C ASN A 96 -22.50 8.84 18.04
N LEU A 97 -22.97 7.71 17.49
CA LEU A 97 -22.55 7.24 16.16
C LEU A 97 -22.87 8.25 15.06
N SER A 98 -24.09 8.81 15.08
CA SER A 98 -24.51 9.82 14.10
C SER A 98 -23.65 11.08 14.21
N ARG A 99 -23.35 11.54 15.44
CA ARG A 99 -22.46 12.69 15.66
C ARG A 99 -21.04 12.41 15.18
N LEU A 100 -20.48 11.23 15.46
CA LEU A 100 -19.15 10.84 15.00
C LEU A 100 -19.08 10.69 13.47
N ALA A 101 -20.14 10.18 12.84
CA ALA A 101 -20.25 10.10 11.38
C ALA A 101 -20.20 11.49 10.76
N TYR A 102 -21.03 12.42 11.26
CA TYR A 102 -21.02 13.82 10.82
C TYR A 102 -19.64 14.48 11.02
N GLN A 103 -18.98 14.24 12.15
CA GLN A 103 -17.63 14.77 12.41
C GLN A 103 -16.58 14.22 11.45
N ARG A 104 -16.68 12.93 11.09
CA ARG A 104 -15.78 12.32 10.10
C ARG A 104 -15.98 12.93 8.73
N GLU A 105 -17.24 13.10 8.31
CA GLU A 105 -17.58 13.72 7.03
C GLU A 105 -17.06 15.17 6.94
N TYR A 106 -17.32 15.97 7.96
CA TYR A 106 -16.79 17.33 8.05
C TYR A 106 -15.25 17.35 8.02
N ALA A 107 -14.59 16.43 8.74
CA ALA A 107 -13.14 16.34 8.72
C ALA A 107 -12.58 15.90 7.35
N THR A 108 -13.29 15.01 6.64
CA THR A 108 -12.89 14.61 5.28
C THR A 108 -13.04 15.76 4.30
N GLU A 109 -14.12 16.52 4.38
CA GLU A 109 -14.34 17.69 3.53
C GLU A 109 -13.33 18.80 3.84
N ALA A 110 -13.06 19.07 5.13
CA ALA A 110 -12.05 20.03 5.54
C ALA A 110 -10.64 19.65 5.04
N ARG A 111 -10.29 18.36 5.04
CA ARG A 111 -9.02 17.86 4.47
C ARG A 111 -9.01 17.93 2.95
N ALA A 112 -10.13 17.68 2.28
CA ALA A 112 -10.20 17.78 0.82
C ALA A 112 -10.03 19.23 0.33
N ASN A 113 -10.46 20.20 1.14
CA ASN A 113 -10.37 21.63 0.86
C ASN A 113 -9.12 22.29 1.47
N GLU A 114 -8.20 21.52 2.07
CA GLU A 114 -6.99 22.08 2.69
C GLU A 114 -6.01 22.59 1.63
N SER A 115 -5.36 23.73 1.90
CA SER A 115 -4.30 24.22 1.01
C SER A 115 -3.06 23.33 1.12
N SER A 116 -2.17 23.38 0.11
CA SER A 116 -0.92 22.63 0.16
C SER A 116 -0.07 23.01 1.39
N ASP A 117 -0.01 24.30 1.74
CA ASP A 117 0.77 24.79 2.88
C ASP A 117 0.15 24.35 4.22
N ASP A 118 -1.18 24.34 4.32
CA ASP A 118 -1.88 23.85 5.51
C ASP A 118 -1.70 22.33 5.68
N ASN A 119 -1.74 21.56 4.58
CA ASN A 119 -1.46 20.12 4.60
C ASN A 119 -0.03 19.86 5.08
N LEU A 120 0.96 20.55 4.52
CA LEU A 120 2.36 20.42 4.92
C LEU A 120 2.57 20.79 6.38
N SER A 121 1.97 21.88 6.84
CA SER A 121 2.03 22.31 8.25
C SER A 121 1.40 21.28 9.19
N ARG A 122 0.23 20.74 8.82
CA ARG A 122 -0.43 19.67 9.59
C ARG A 122 0.41 18.41 9.65
N LEU A 123 0.99 17.97 8.53
CA LEU A 123 1.86 16.79 8.47
C LEU A 123 3.16 17.00 9.24
N ALA A 124 3.75 18.21 9.19
CA ALA A 124 4.93 18.55 9.96
C ALA A 124 4.66 18.45 11.47
N TYR A 125 3.56 19.04 11.94
CA TYR A 125 3.12 18.95 13.33
C TYR A 125 2.89 17.49 13.76
N GLN A 126 2.24 16.68 12.91
CA GLN A 126 2.03 15.25 13.21
C GLN A 126 3.34 14.45 13.31
N ARG A 127 4.32 14.77 12.45
CA ARG A 127 5.65 14.15 12.51
C ARG A 127 6.37 14.52 13.79
N GLU A 128 6.37 15.81 14.15
CA GLU A 128 7.00 16.32 15.38
C GLU A 128 6.40 15.64 16.62
N TYR A 129 5.07 15.63 16.73
CA TYR A 129 4.38 14.95 17.82
C TYR A 129 4.74 13.46 17.89
N ALA A 130 4.76 12.76 16.75
CA ALA A 130 5.13 11.35 16.72
C ALA A 130 6.61 11.11 17.09
N THR A 131 7.51 12.01 16.70
CA THR A 131 8.93 11.92 17.09
C THR A 131 9.12 12.15 18.58
N GLU A 132 8.44 13.14 19.16
CA GLU A 132 8.49 13.42 20.58
C GLU A 132 7.89 12.26 21.41
N ALA A 133 6.75 11.72 20.96
CA ALA A 133 6.14 10.55 21.60
C ALA A 133 7.07 9.34 21.58
N ARG A 134 7.79 9.10 20.47
CA ARG A 134 8.78 8.01 20.37
C ARG A 134 10.02 8.25 21.21
N ALA A 135 10.49 9.49 21.30
CA ALA A 135 11.66 9.83 22.11
C ALA A 135 11.41 9.63 23.62
N ASN A 136 10.16 9.81 24.05
CA ASN A 136 9.74 9.64 25.44
C ASN A 136 9.07 8.27 25.71
N GLU A 137 9.12 7.34 24.76
CA GLU A 137 8.52 6.02 24.86
C GLU A 137 9.26 5.18 25.92
N SER A 138 8.52 4.50 26.81
CA SER A 138 9.14 3.57 27.75
C SER A 138 9.65 2.32 27.02
N THR A 139 10.58 1.58 27.62
CA THR A 139 11.06 0.32 27.03
C THR A 139 9.93 -0.67 26.77
N ASP A 140 8.99 -0.79 27.70
CA ASP A 140 7.84 -1.70 27.58
C ASP A 140 6.90 -1.26 26.46
N ASP A 141 6.57 0.03 26.38
CA ASP A 141 5.73 0.57 25.30
C ASP A 141 6.37 0.36 23.94
N ASN A 142 7.68 0.60 23.81
CA ASN A 142 8.44 0.36 22.58
C ASN A 142 8.39 -1.12 22.17
N LEU A 143 8.60 -2.03 23.12
CA LEU A 143 8.51 -3.47 22.85
C LEU A 143 7.09 -3.88 22.42
N SER A 144 6.06 -3.39 23.11
CA SER A 144 4.66 -3.63 22.73
C SER A 144 4.34 -3.08 21.35
N ARG A 145 4.78 -1.85 21.02
CA ARG A 145 4.59 -1.26 19.70
C ARG A 145 5.32 -2.04 18.61
N LEU A 146 6.56 -2.47 18.84
CA LEU A 146 7.32 -3.28 17.89
C LEU A 146 6.72 -4.68 17.71
N ALA A 147 6.20 -5.29 18.78
CA ALA A 147 5.50 -6.56 18.71
C ALA A 147 4.24 -6.46 17.84
N TYR A 148 3.42 -5.43 18.08
CA TYR A 148 2.25 -5.14 17.24
C TYR A 148 2.62 -4.89 15.77
N GLN A 149 3.69 -4.14 15.51
CA GLN A 149 4.17 -3.91 14.14
C GLN A 149 4.63 -5.19 13.45
N ARG A 150 5.26 -6.12 14.17
CA ARG A 150 5.68 -7.44 13.63
C ARG A 150 4.47 -8.32 13.33
N GLU A 151 3.47 -8.33 14.21
CA GLU A 151 2.22 -9.06 14.00
C GLU A 151 1.50 -8.54 12.74
N TYR A 152 1.29 -7.23 12.65
CA TYR A 152 0.70 -6.59 11.48
C TYR A 152 1.48 -6.90 10.20
N ALA A 153 2.82 -6.82 10.23
CA ALA A 153 3.64 -7.15 9.07
C ALA A 153 3.56 -8.63 8.68
N THR A 154 3.39 -9.52 9.65
CA THR A 154 3.22 -10.97 9.40
C THR A 154 1.88 -11.25 8.77
N GLU A 155 0.80 -10.66 9.29
CA GLU A 155 -0.55 -10.76 8.73
C GLU A 155 -0.61 -10.16 7.32
N ALA A 156 -0.02 -8.98 7.12
CA ALA A 156 0.05 -8.35 5.80
C ALA A 156 0.78 -9.22 4.77
N ARG A 157 1.88 -9.90 5.16
CA ARG A 157 2.58 -10.86 4.29
C ARG A 157 1.79 -12.13 4.03
N ALA A 158 1.04 -12.62 5.02
CA ALA A 158 0.21 -13.81 4.86
C ALA A 158 -0.97 -13.56 3.90
N ASN A 159 -1.48 -12.33 3.87
CA ASN A 159 -2.58 -11.90 3.01
C ASN A 159 -2.11 -11.29 1.68
N GLU A 160 -0.81 -11.29 1.39
CA GLU A 160 -0.22 -10.72 0.17
C GLU A 160 -0.64 -11.55 -1.05
N SER A 161 -1.01 -10.87 -2.15
CA SER A 161 -1.26 -11.56 -3.42
C SER A 161 0.05 -12.11 -4.01
N THR A 162 -0.04 -13.07 -4.94
CA THR A 162 1.17 -13.61 -5.57
C THR A 162 1.95 -12.53 -6.32
N ASP A 163 1.25 -11.61 -6.99
CA ASP A 163 1.86 -10.51 -7.75
C ASP A 163 2.53 -9.48 -6.83
N ASP A 164 1.89 -9.14 -5.70
CA ASP A 164 2.48 -8.24 -4.71
C ASP A 164 3.75 -8.85 -4.10
N ASN A 165 3.71 -10.15 -3.75
CA ASN A 165 4.86 -10.86 -3.20
C ASN A 165 6.03 -10.90 -4.19
N LEU A 166 5.76 -11.17 -5.47
CA LEU A 166 6.77 -11.14 -6.52
C LEU A 166 7.34 -9.73 -6.71
N SER A 167 6.50 -8.69 -6.68
CA SER A 167 6.91 -7.29 -6.79
C SER A 167 7.79 -6.88 -5.62
N ARG A 168 7.41 -7.24 -4.39
CA ARG A 168 8.18 -7.00 -3.17
C ARG A 168 9.53 -7.72 -3.20
N LEU A 169 9.57 -8.98 -3.65
CA LEU A 169 10.81 -9.76 -3.81
C LEU A 169 11.71 -9.17 -4.90
N ALA A 170 11.14 -8.68 -6.01
CA ALA A 170 11.88 -8.02 -7.07
C ALA A 170 12.55 -6.74 -6.55
N TYR A 171 11.80 -5.89 -5.86
CA TYR A 171 12.34 -4.68 -5.21
C TYR A 171 13.45 -5.01 -4.20
N GLN A 172 13.27 -6.04 -3.38
CA GLN A 172 14.31 -6.47 -2.43
C GLN A 172 15.59 -6.95 -3.12
N ARG A 173 15.47 -7.65 -4.26
CA ARG A 173 16.62 -8.08 -5.07
C ARG A 173 17.34 -6.88 -5.67
N GLU A 174 16.60 -5.94 -6.24
CA GLU A 174 17.15 -4.71 -6.83
C GLU A 174 17.93 -3.90 -5.79
N TYR A 175 17.31 -3.63 -4.63
CA TYR A 175 17.96 -2.94 -3.52
C TYR A 175 19.24 -3.68 -3.08
N ALA A 176 19.19 -5.01 -2.96
CA ALA A 176 20.36 -5.80 -2.57
C ALA A 176 21.45 -5.85 -3.66
N THR A 177 21.09 -5.73 -4.94
CA THR A 177 22.07 -5.62 -6.03
C THR A 177 22.73 -4.25 -6.04
N GLU A 178 21.96 -3.19 -5.84
CA GLU A 178 22.49 -1.81 -5.76
C GLU A 178 23.39 -1.64 -4.55
N ALA A 179 22.98 -2.12 -3.38
CA ALA A 179 23.80 -2.10 -2.17
C ALA A 179 25.13 -2.84 -2.36
N ARG A 180 25.14 -3.98 -3.07
CA ARG A 180 26.38 -4.73 -3.38
C ARG A 180 27.25 -4.02 -4.41
N ALA A 181 26.65 -3.37 -5.40
CA ALA A 181 27.39 -2.64 -6.43
C ALA A 181 28.13 -1.42 -5.84
N ASN A 182 27.53 -0.79 -4.83
CA ASN A 182 28.07 0.37 -4.12
C ASN A 182 28.85 0.00 -2.84
N GLU A 183 29.07 -1.29 -2.58
CA GLU A 183 29.77 -1.78 -1.38
C GLU A 183 31.26 -1.39 -1.43
N SER A 184 31.80 -0.88 -0.33
CA SER A 184 33.24 -0.61 -0.22
C SER A 184 34.02 -1.93 -0.18
N SER A 185 35.32 -1.90 -0.50
CA SER A 185 36.15 -3.11 -0.43
C SER A 185 36.19 -3.70 0.98
N ASP A 186 36.23 -2.87 2.01
CA ASP A 186 36.30 -3.30 3.41
C ASP A 186 34.96 -3.91 3.86
N ASP A 187 33.84 -3.33 3.46
CA ASP A 187 32.51 -3.87 3.74
C ASP A 187 32.32 -5.23 3.04
N ASN A 188 32.75 -5.34 1.79
CA ASN A 188 32.68 -6.59 1.03
C ASN A 188 33.50 -7.71 1.69
N LEU A 189 34.73 -7.40 2.12
CA LEU A 189 35.57 -8.35 2.86
C LEU A 189 34.94 -8.76 4.18
N SER A 190 34.38 -7.80 4.93
CA SER A 190 33.70 -8.04 6.21
C SER A 190 32.46 -8.93 6.02
N ARG A 191 31.64 -8.64 5.01
CA ARG A 191 30.47 -9.43 4.64
C ARG A 191 30.86 -10.85 4.22
N LEU A 192 31.91 -11.03 3.42
CA LEU A 192 32.40 -12.35 3.01
C LEU A 192 32.98 -13.14 4.18
N ALA A 193 33.69 -12.48 5.09
CA ALA A 193 34.20 -13.11 6.32
C ALA A 193 33.05 -13.62 7.19
N TYR A 194 32.05 -12.77 7.44
CA TYR A 194 30.83 -13.14 8.17
C TYR A 194 30.08 -14.29 7.49
N GLN A 195 29.93 -14.28 6.16
CA GLN A 195 29.29 -15.36 5.43
C GLN A 195 30.04 -16.69 5.56
N ARG A 196 31.38 -16.66 5.59
CA ARG A 196 32.18 -17.87 5.80
C ARG A 196 32.01 -18.42 7.21
N GLU A 197 32.04 -17.56 8.22
CA GLU A 197 31.82 -17.92 9.62
C GLU A 197 30.43 -18.55 9.81
N TYR A 198 29.38 -17.88 9.32
CA TYR A 198 28.02 -18.40 9.35
C TYR A 198 27.91 -19.75 8.65
N ALA A 199 28.53 -19.92 7.47
CA ALA A 199 28.52 -21.20 6.76
C ALA A 199 29.29 -22.30 7.51
N THR A 200 30.35 -21.97 8.24
CA THR A 200 31.07 -22.94 9.07
C THR A 200 30.26 -23.35 10.29
N GLU A 201 29.61 -22.40 10.96
CA GLU A 201 28.74 -22.67 12.11
C GLU A 201 27.52 -23.49 11.69
N ALA A 202 26.87 -23.12 10.58
CA ALA A 202 25.74 -23.87 10.03
C ALA A 202 26.14 -25.33 9.75
N ARG A 203 27.32 -25.57 9.15
CA ARG A 203 27.83 -26.93 8.90
C ARG A 203 28.17 -27.69 10.17
N ALA A 204 28.67 -27.01 11.20
CA ALA A 204 28.98 -27.63 12.48
C ALA A 204 27.71 -28.08 13.23
N ASN A 205 26.59 -27.40 12.98
CA ASN A 205 25.29 -27.66 13.59
C ASN A 205 24.37 -28.53 12.72
N GLU A 206 24.82 -29.01 11.55
CA GLU A 206 24.05 -29.90 10.68
C GLU A 206 23.74 -31.23 11.42
N THR A 207 22.50 -31.72 11.28
CA THR A 207 22.21 -33.10 11.67
C THR A 207 22.89 -34.10 10.72
N PRO A 208 23.11 -35.36 11.13
CA PRO A 208 23.68 -36.38 10.24
C PRO A 208 22.89 -36.54 8.92
N GLU A 209 21.56 -36.41 8.98
CA GLU A 209 20.68 -36.49 7.82
C GLU A 209 20.87 -35.29 6.87
N GLU A 210 20.97 -34.07 7.42
CA GLU A 210 21.22 -32.84 6.65
C GLU A 210 22.60 -32.87 5.99
N HIS A 211 23.60 -33.35 6.73
CA HIS A 211 24.97 -33.53 6.26
C HIS A 211 25.02 -34.49 5.07
N GLU A 212 24.41 -35.68 5.19
CA GLU A 212 24.38 -36.65 4.09
C GLU A 212 23.57 -36.12 2.90
N ALA A 213 22.43 -35.46 3.13
CA ALA A 213 21.65 -34.84 2.06
C ALA A 213 22.47 -33.77 1.31
N ARG A 214 23.27 -32.96 2.02
CA ARG A 214 24.19 -31.99 1.39
C ARG A 214 25.27 -32.69 0.57
N LEU A 215 25.90 -33.74 1.10
CA LEU A 215 26.92 -34.50 0.37
C LEU A 215 26.33 -35.19 -0.87
N GLN A 216 25.12 -35.73 -0.78
CA GLN A 216 24.44 -36.33 -1.92
C GLN A 216 24.17 -35.30 -3.02
N ARG A 217 23.68 -34.09 -2.66
CA ARG A 217 23.53 -32.99 -3.63
C ARG A 217 24.85 -32.66 -4.33
N LEU A 218 25.94 -32.53 -3.56
CA LEU A 218 27.27 -32.27 -4.11
C LEU A 218 27.76 -33.38 -5.05
N ARG A 219 27.53 -34.66 -4.69
CA ARG A 219 27.87 -35.81 -5.53
C ARG A 219 27.09 -35.80 -6.85
N ILE A 220 25.79 -35.48 -6.81
CA ILE A 220 24.92 -35.37 -8.00
C ILE A 220 25.39 -34.22 -8.90
N GLU A 221 25.61 -33.03 -8.33
CA GLU A 221 26.09 -31.86 -9.08
C GLU A 221 27.45 -32.13 -9.74
N TYR A 222 28.36 -32.79 -9.01
CA TYR A 222 29.64 -33.21 -9.56
C TYR A 222 29.48 -34.20 -10.72
N ALA A 223 28.65 -35.23 -10.56
CA ALA A 223 28.40 -36.22 -11.61
C ALA A 223 27.79 -35.57 -12.87
N GLN A 224 26.83 -34.65 -12.72
CA GLN A 224 26.25 -33.90 -13.83
C GLN A 224 27.29 -33.06 -14.57
N ARG A 225 28.18 -32.39 -13.81
CA ARG A 225 29.29 -31.62 -14.41
C ARG A 225 30.27 -32.50 -15.16
N MET A 226 30.57 -33.69 -14.65
CA MET A 226 31.46 -34.62 -15.34
C MET A 226 30.83 -35.19 -16.61
N ALA A 227 29.53 -35.51 -16.58
CA ALA A 227 28.80 -35.97 -17.75
C ALA A 227 28.77 -34.89 -18.86
N SER A 228 28.56 -33.61 -18.50
CA SER A 228 28.58 -32.52 -19.49
C SER A 228 29.96 -32.29 -20.09
N VAL A 229 31.03 -32.46 -19.31
CA VAL A 229 32.41 -32.43 -19.82
C VAL A 229 32.69 -33.59 -20.78
N GLU A 230 32.21 -34.79 -20.46
CA GLU A 230 32.34 -35.95 -21.33
C GLU A 230 31.58 -35.75 -22.66
N GLU A 231 30.36 -35.23 -22.59
CA GLU A 231 29.56 -34.90 -23.78
C GLU A 231 30.22 -33.82 -24.64
N PHE A 232 30.75 -32.75 -24.02
CA PHE A 232 31.51 -31.72 -24.70
C PHE A 232 32.76 -32.30 -25.40
N ASN A 233 33.53 -33.12 -24.69
CA ASN A 233 34.72 -33.77 -25.24
C ASN A 233 34.37 -34.70 -26.41
N LYS A 234 33.29 -35.47 -26.30
CA LYS A 234 32.81 -36.31 -27.40
C LYS A 234 32.45 -35.47 -28.61
N THR A 235 31.76 -34.35 -28.40
CA THR A 235 31.34 -33.44 -29.48
C THR A 235 32.54 -32.85 -30.22
N ILE A 236 33.55 -32.33 -29.51
CA ILE A 236 34.73 -31.73 -30.15
C ILE A 236 35.62 -32.75 -30.84
N ASN A 237 35.72 -33.97 -30.30
CA ASN A 237 36.50 -35.05 -30.91
C ASN A 237 35.78 -35.75 -32.07
N THR A 238 34.61 -35.27 -32.47
CA THR A 238 33.94 -35.74 -33.69
C THR A 238 34.51 -34.95 -34.87
N PHE A 239 35.28 -35.60 -35.75
CA PHE A 239 35.90 -34.96 -36.92
C PHE A 239 35.16 -35.29 -38.23
N CYS A 240 35.30 -34.44 -39.25
CA CYS A 240 34.79 -34.72 -40.60
C CYS A 240 35.71 -35.72 -41.34
N ASP A 241 35.71 -36.97 -40.91
CA ASP A 241 36.57 -38.03 -41.42
C ASP A 241 35.87 -38.96 -42.42
N LYS A 242 34.54 -38.85 -42.58
CA LYS A 242 33.77 -39.66 -43.52
C LYS A 242 33.71 -38.99 -44.88
N ASN A 243 34.12 -39.70 -45.92
CA ASN A 243 33.97 -39.22 -47.29
C ASN A 243 32.66 -39.74 -47.89
N CYS A 244 31.92 -38.88 -48.55
CA CYS A 244 30.82 -39.32 -49.38
C CYS A 244 31.35 -40.05 -50.63
N ASP A 245 30.92 -41.28 -50.87
CA ASP A 245 31.33 -42.08 -52.04
C ASP A 245 30.94 -41.44 -53.39
N ILE A 246 29.98 -40.50 -53.40
CA ILE A 246 29.47 -39.87 -54.63
C ILE A 246 30.12 -38.51 -54.89
N CYS A 247 30.19 -37.64 -53.87
CA CYS A 247 30.67 -36.27 -54.05
C CYS A 247 32.00 -35.99 -53.37
N GLU A 248 32.61 -37.02 -52.75
CA GLU A 248 33.93 -37.02 -52.09
C GLU A 248 34.11 -35.98 -50.97
N LYS A 249 33.03 -35.27 -50.61
CA LYS A 249 33.07 -34.30 -49.51
C LYS A 249 33.30 -35.02 -48.19
N LYS A 250 34.21 -34.46 -47.40
CA LYS A 250 34.37 -34.77 -45.99
C LYS A 250 33.13 -34.32 -45.23
N CYS A 251 32.54 -35.26 -44.52
CA CYS A 251 31.32 -35.11 -43.76
C CYS A 251 31.55 -35.64 -42.36
N TYR A 252 30.84 -35.06 -41.40
CA TYR A 252 30.80 -35.62 -40.06
C TYR A 252 30.03 -36.96 -40.06
N PRO A 253 30.31 -37.87 -39.13
CA PRO A 253 29.63 -39.16 -39.04
C PRO A 253 28.10 -39.09 -39.00
N ASP A 254 27.53 -38.00 -38.48
CA ASP A 254 26.08 -37.73 -38.40
C ASP A 254 25.49 -37.13 -39.69
N GLN A 255 26.33 -36.75 -40.66
CA GLN A 255 25.93 -36.16 -41.94
C GLN A 255 25.98 -37.15 -43.10
N VAL A 256 26.42 -38.38 -42.84
CA VAL A 256 26.48 -39.49 -43.80
C VAL A 256 25.49 -40.57 -43.43
N ALA A 257 24.95 -41.24 -44.44
CA ALA A 257 24.03 -42.36 -44.30
C ALA A 257 24.48 -43.50 -45.22
N ASN A 258 24.22 -44.73 -44.77
CA ASN A 258 24.42 -45.92 -45.59
C ASN A 258 23.23 -46.07 -46.55
N TYR A 259 23.50 -45.95 -47.85
CA TYR A 259 22.52 -46.23 -48.90
C TYR A 259 22.70 -47.65 -49.40
N GLN A 260 21.64 -48.47 -49.31
CA GLN A 260 21.61 -49.81 -49.89
C GLN A 260 21.39 -49.69 -51.40
N ASN A 261 22.38 -50.10 -52.17
CA ASN A 261 22.37 -50.04 -53.62
C ASN A 261 21.77 -51.33 -54.20
N VAL A 262 20.46 -51.49 -54.04
CA VAL A 262 19.73 -52.71 -54.42
C VAL A 262 19.50 -52.82 -55.94
N THR A 263 19.58 -51.69 -56.66
CA THR A 263 19.40 -51.64 -58.12
C THR A 263 20.50 -50.78 -58.76
N PRO A 264 21.24 -51.28 -59.76
CA PRO A 264 22.32 -50.55 -60.37
C PRO A 264 21.79 -49.28 -61.06
N LYS A 265 22.27 -48.12 -60.63
CA LYS A 265 21.87 -46.83 -61.19
C LYS A 265 22.69 -46.52 -62.43
N PRO A 266 22.06 -46.23 -63.59
CA PRO A 266 22.77 -46.08 -64.87
C PRO A 266 23.67 -44.84 -64.95
N TYR A 267 23.46 -43.88 -64.05
CA TYR A 267 24.26 -42.65 -63.96
C TYR A 267 25.39 -42.72 -62.92
N LEU A 268 25.48 -43.81 -62.14
CA LEU A 268 26.61 -44.02 -61.24
C LEU A 268 27.78 -44.65 -62.03
N PRO A 269 29.02 -44.24 -61.77
CA PRO A 269 30.20 -44.95 -62.28
C PRO A 269 30.15 -46.43 -61.94
N THR A 270 30.64 -47.28 -62.84
CA THR A 270 30.60 -48.76 -62.72
C THR A 270 31.16 -49.24 -61.38
N GLU A 271 32.25 -48.63 -60.91
CA GLU A 271 32.92 -48.92 -59.64
C GLU A 271 32.05 -48.67 -58.39
N LEU A 272 31.10 -47.73 -58.48
CA LEU A 272 30.15 -47.44 -57.38
C LEU A 272 28.85 -48.23 -57.53
N ALA A 273 28.46 -48.56 -58.76
CA ALA A 273 27.26 -49.34 -59.05
C ALA A 273 27.38 -50.80 -58.58
N GLU A 274 28.61 -51.34 -58.50
CA GLU A 274 28.91 -52.69 -58.02
C GLU A 274 28.96 -52.83 -56.50
N LYS A 275 29.03 -51.72 -55.75
CA LYS A 275 29.03 -51.75 -54.28
C LYS A 275 27.60 -51.93 -53.75
N GLU A 276 27.40 -52.89 -52.85
CA GLU A 276 26.09 -53.15 -52.21
C GLU A 276 25.65 -52.03 -51.25
N VAL A 277 26.60 -51.35 -50.61
CA VAL A 277 26.36 -50.25 -49.67
C VAL A 277 27.29 -49.08 -50.00
N LEU A 278 26.71 -47.88 -50.12
CA LEU A 278 27.43 -46.63 -50.31
C LEU A 278 27.29 -45.73 -49.08
N ILE A 279 28.39 -45.13 -48.64
CA ILE A 279 28.39 -44.08 -47.62
C ILE A 279 28.16 -42.75 -48.34
N VAL A 280 26.99 -42.15 -48.13
CA VAL A 280 26.60 -40.94 -48.86
C VAL A 280 26.20 -39.83 -47.93
N CYS A 281 26.57 -38.58 -48.23
CA CYS A 281 26.08 -37.44 -47.47
C CYS A 281 24.56 -37.30 -47.64
N HIS A 282 23.88 -36.65 -46.70
CA HIS A 282 22.42 -36.50 -46.73
C HIS A 282 21.88 -35.95 -48.05
N ARG A 283 22.62 -35.04 -48.71
CA ARG A 283 22.21 -34.50 -50.02
C ARG A 283 22.25 -35.58 -51.11
N CYS A 284 23.34 -36.32 -51.23
CA CYS A 284 23.48 -37.42 -52.20
C CYS A 284 22.49 -38.54 -51.90
N HIS A 285 22.27 -38.86 -50.62
CA HIS A 285 21.29 -39.84 -50.19
C HIS A 285 19.86 -39.48 -50.63
N THR A 286 19.45 -38.21 -50.46
CA THR A 286 18.14 -37.72 -50.94
C THR A 286 18.04 -37.78 -52.46
N HIS A 287 19.08 -37.39 -53.20
CA HIS A 287 19.09 -37.50 -54.66
C HIS A 287 18.92 -38.95 -55.14
N LEU A 288 19.66 -39.89 -54.54
CA LEU A 288 19.55 -41.33 -54.86
C LEU A 288 18.16 -41.89 -54.58
N LYS A 289 17.53 -41.50 -53.46
CA LYS A 289 16.15 -41.92 -53.12
C LYS A 289 15.11 -41.32 -54.07
N SER A 290 15.27 -40.05 -54.46
CA SER A 290 14.32 -39.37 -55.36
C SER A 290 14.33 -39.92 -56.80
N HIS A 291 15.44 -40.50 -57.25
CA HIS A 291 15.54 -41.15 -58.56
C HIS A 291 15.09 -42.63 -58.56
N ASN A 292 14.62 -43.16 -57.42
CA ASN A 292 13.91 -44.46 -57.39
C ASN A 292 12.46 -44.35 -57.87
N SER A 293 11.86 -43.16 -57.86
CA SER A 293 10.43 -42.97 -58.14
C SER A 293 10.09 -42.60 -59.58
N ILE A 294 11.04 -42.67 -60.53
CA ILE A 294 10.81 -42.36 -61.94
C ILE A 294 11.26 -43.55 -62.78
N SER A 295 10.43 -44.59 -62.84
CA SER A 295 10.45 -45.65 -63.87
C SER A 295 9.14 -46.46 -63.74
N THR A 296 8.05 -45.89 -64.27
CA THR A 296 6.88 -46.66 -64.76
C THR A 296 6.95 -46.72 -66.27
#